data_AF-A0A2H6HC76-F1
#
_entry.id   AF-A0A2H6HC76-F1
#
_cell.length_a   1.000
_cell.length_b   1.000
_cell.length_c   1.000
_cell.angle_alpha   90.00
_cell.angle_beta   90.00
_cell.angle_gamma   90.00
#
_symmetry.space_group_name_H-M   'P 1'
#
loop_
_entity.id
_entity.type
_entity.pdbx_description
1 polymer ?
#
loop_
_entity_poly.entity_id
_entity_poly.type
_entity_poly.pdbx_seq_one_letter_code
_entity_poly.pdbx_strand_id
1 'polypeptide(L)'
;MTHLRIRRRRDVLFLMVVVGALLLASAYEIAVARKVTAEPDTNEAGIITTRGQTQRRTDFMWGGIFAAGGLGLMVAGVGGLVSRSSQFEITDDGLRMNISHRKMTEIPWDDILSVTYRGLPSDGRSVRPTVAVTLREGVRMPMRVTNADVEGQTILLDADMWDLSAEDVAAKASLAFDLQAQVTSDPRGNEFVE
;
A
#
# COMPACT_ATOMS: atom_id res chain seq x y z
N MET A 1 11.58 7.27 24.55
CA MET A 1 10.68 7.86 23.55
C MET A 1 11.22 7.60 22.14
N THR A 2 11.08 6.36 21.69
CA THR A 2 11.41 5.99 20.30
C THR A 2 10.11 5.90 19.53
N HIS A 3 9.54 7.05 19.15
CA HIS A 3 8.31 7.08 18.36
C HIS A 3 8.65 6.98 16.86
N LEU A 4 8.72 5.76 16.33
CA LEU A 4 8.93 5.55 14.89
C LEU A 4 7.58 5.39 14.18
N ARG A 5 7.36 6.20 13.15
CA ARG A 5 6.12 6.14 12.35
C ARG A 5 6.45 5.80 10.91
N ILE A 6 5.91 4.68 10.41
CA ILE A 6 6.08 4.21 9.03
C ILE A 6 4.88 4.62 8.18
N ARG A 7 5.16 5.23 7.04
CA ARG A 7 4.17 5.78 6.12
C ARG A 7 4.22 5.01 4.80
N ARG A 8 3.17 5.21 3.99
CA ARG A 8 3.20 4.71 2.62
C ARG A 8 4.17 5.53 1.75
N ARG A 9 4.85 4.86 0.82
CA ARG A 9 5.70 5.42 -0.23
C ARG A 9 4.92 6.42 -1.08
N ARG A 10 5.22 7.71 -0.89
CA ARG A 10 4.55 8.81 -1.61
C ARG A 10 4.97 8.87 -3.07
N ASP A 11 6.20 8.47 -3.37
CA ASP A 11 6.77 8.40 -4.72
C ASP A 11 5.98 7.43 -5.61
N VAL A 12 5.67 6.23 -5.11
CA VAL A 12 4.87 5.25 -5.86
C VAL A 12 3.44 5.75 -6.10
N LEU A 13 2.81 6.31 -5.07
CA LEU A 13 1.45 6.86 -5.19
C LEU A 13 1.40 8.05 -6.16
N PHE A 14 2.40 8.93 -6.10
CA PHE A 14 2.54 10.05 -7.04
C PHE A 14 2.74 9.54 -8.48
N LEU A 15 3.59 8.53 -8.67
CA LEU A 15 3.80 7.90 -9.96
C LEU A 15 2.50 7.32 -10.52
N MET A 16 1.67 6.65 -9.70
CA MET A 16 0.35 6.17 -10.12
C MET A 16 -0.54 7.31 -10.62
N VAL A 17 -0.55 8.46 -9.92
CA VAL A 17 -1.32 9.65 -10.36
C VAL A 17 -0.79 10.18 -11.70
N VAL A 18 0.53 10.30 -11.86
CA VAL A 18 1.15 10.79 -13.09
C VAL A 18 0.85 9.86 -14.27
N VAL A 19 1.05 8.55 -14.10
CA VAL A 19 0.74 7.56 -15.14
C VAL A 19 -0.76 7.57 -15.46
N GLY A 20 -1.62 7.67 -14.44
CA GLY A 20 -3.06 7.82 -14.63
C GLY A 20 -3.43 9.04 -15.46
N ALA A 21 -2.80 10.20 -15.18
CA ALA A 21 -3.00 11.44 -15.94
C ALA A 21 -2.58 11.28 -17.41
N LEU A 22 -1.43 10.64 -17.66
CA LEU A 22 -0.94 10.39 -19.02
C LEU A 22 -1.89 9.49 -19.81
N LEU A 23 -2.40 8.41 -19.20
CA LEU A 23 -3.38 7.54 -19.84
C LEU A 23 -4.68 8.28 -20.18
N LEU A 24 -5.16 9.15 -19.29
CA LEU A 24 -6.32 9.99 -19.57
C LEU A 24 -6.06 10.98 -20.71
N ALA A 25 -4.86 11.57 -20.77
CA ALA A 25 -4.46 12.45 -21.88
C ALA A 25 -4.42 11.68 -23.21
N SER A 26 -3.86 10.47 -23.23
CA SER A 26 -3.86 9.61 -24.41
C SER A 26 -5.28 9.17 -24.83
N ALA A 27 -6.15 8.86 -23.87
CA ALA A 27 -7.54 8.55 -24.14
C ALA A 27 -8.27 9.74 -24.80
N TYR A 28 -8.04 10.95 -24.28
CA TYR A 28 -8.55 12.18 -24.85
C TYR A 28 -8.03 12.41 -26.27
N GLU A 29 -6.74 12.21 -26.50
CA GLU A 29 -6.12 12.34 -27.82
C GLU A 29 -6.76 11.40 -28.84
N ILE A 30 -6.92 10.12 -28.50
CA ILE A 30 -7.54 9.12 -29.39
C ILE A 30 -9.02 9.43 -29.65
N ALA A 31 -9.77 9.81 -28.61
CA ALA A 31 -11.22 9.97 -28.72
C ALA A 31 -11.65 11.31 -29.36
N VAL A 32 -10.84 12.35 -29.20
CA VAL A 32 -11.19 13.75 -29.55
C VAL A 32 -10.19 14.32 -30.54
N ALA A 33 -8.91 14.40 -30.19
CA ALA A 33 -7.92 15.10 -31.01
C ALA A 33 -7.75 14.44 -32.38
N ARG A 34 -7.78 13.10 -32.43
CA ARG A 34 -7.68 12.32 -33.66
C ARG A 34 -8.82 12.57 -34.63
N LYS A 35 -10.02 12.92 -34.13
CA LYS A 35 -11.17 13.28 -34.98
C LYS A 35 -10.99 14.63 -35.67
N VAL A 36 -10.14 15.50 -35.13
CA VAL A 36 -9.86 16.84 -35.67
C VAL A 36 -8.70 16.78 -36.66
N THR A 37 -7.74 15.86 -36.46
CA THR A 37 -6.49 15.82 -37.23
C THR A 37 -6.42 14.73 -38.29
N ALA A 38 -7.24 13.68 -38.21
CA ALA A 38 -7.25 12.63 -39.23
C ALA A 38 -7.98 13.09 -40.50
N GLU A 39 -7.48 12.65 -41.66
CA GLU A 39 -8.15 12.83 -42.95
C GLU A 39 -9.58 12.26 -42.91
N PRO A 40 -10.53 12.81 -43.69
CA PRO A 40 -11.91 12.35 -43.67
C PRO A 40 -12.00 10.88 -44.07
N ASP A 41 -12.43 10.02 -43.15
CA ASP A 41 -12.73 8.59 -43.38
C ASP A 41 -13.98 8.37 -44.27
N THR A 42 -14.42 9.41 -44.95
CA THR A 42 -15.61 9.48 -45.79
C THR A 42 -15.22 9.55 -47.26
N ASN A 43 -15.95 8.83 -48.12
CA ASN A 43 -15.81 8.99 -49.57
C ASN A 43 -16.28 10.39 -50.03
N GLU A 44 -16.11 10.70 -51.32
CA GLU A 44 -16.56 11.98 -51.93
C GLU A 44 -18.06 12.28 -51.71
N ALA A 45 -18.87 11.26 -51.41
CA ALA A 45 -20.28 11.37 -51.08
C ALA A 45 -20.57 11.51 -49.57
N GLY A 46 -19.54 11.64 -48.72
CA GLY A 46 -19.68 11.79 -47.27
C GLY A 46 -19.98 10.49 -46.51
N ILE A 47 -19.93 9.33 -47.16
CA ILE A 47 -20.23 8.02 -46.56
C ILE A 47 -18.98 7.43 -45.92
N ILE A 48 -19.08 7.02 -44.66
CA ILE A 48 -17.98 6.37 -43.92
C ILE A 48 -17.58 5.07 -44.61
N THR A 49 -16.31 4.96 -44.99
CA THR A 49 -15.76 3.75 -45.59
C THR A 49 -15.71 2.59 -44.58
N THR A 50 -15.69 1.34 -45.05
CA THR A 50 -15.51 0.15 -44.18
C THR A 50 -14.23 0.24 -43.34
N ARG A 51 -13.18 0.86 -43.90
CA ARG A 51 -11.92 1.17 -43.20
C ARG A 51 -12.16 2.16 -42.06
N GLY A 52 -12.87 3.25 -42.32
CA GLY A 52 -13.25 4.24 -41.30
C GLY A 52 -14.12 3.68 -40.17
N GLN A 53 -15.03 2.75 -40.48
CA GLN A 53 -15.80 2.07 -39.43
C GLN A 53 -14.91 1.21 -38.52
N THR A 54 -13.94 0.50 -39.11
CA THR A 54 -12.99 -0.33 -38.36
C THR A 54 -12.07 0.53 -37.50
N GLN A 55 -11.58 1.64 -38.05
CA GLN A 55 -10.73 2.59 -37.33
C GLN A 55 -11.45 3.21 -36.13
N ARG A 56 -12.70 3.67 -36.31
CA ARG A 56 -13.52 4.21 -35.21
C ARG A 56 -13.77 3.21 -34.09
N ARG A 57 -14.01 1.94 -34.41
CA ARG A 57 -14.18 0.88 -33.40
C ARG A 57 -12.90 0.68 -32.59
N THR A 58 -11.77 0.59 -33.28
CA THR A 58 -10.45 0.43 -32.64
C THR A 58 -10.10 1.62 -31.77
N ASP A 59 -10.32 2.85 -32.25
CA ASP A 59 -10.09 4.08 -31.48
C ASP A 59 -10.98 4.14 -30.24
N PHE A 60 -12.24 3.74 -30.35
CA PHE A 60 -13.16 3.68 -29.20
C PHE A 60 -12.72 2.63 -28.17
N MET A 61 -12.28 1.45 -28.62
CA MET A 61 -11.79 0.39 -27.74
C MET A 61 -10.54 0.85 -26.97
N TRP A 62 -9.52 1.38 -27.67
CA TRP A 62 -8.30 1.84 -27.02
C TRP A 62 -8.51 3.07 -26.14
N GLY A 63 -9.30 4.04 -26.60
CA GLY A 63 -9.68 5.20 -25.80
C GLY A 63 -10.41 4.79 -24.52
N GLY A 64 -11.32 3.80 -24.60
CA GLY A 64 -12.00 3.24 -23.45
C GLY A 64 -11.06 2.55 -22.46
N ILE A 65 -10.13 1.72 -22.96
CA ILE A 65 -9.13 1.03 -22.12
C ILE A 65 -8.24 2.04 -21.39
N PHE A 66 -7.72 3.05 -22.09
CA PHE A 66 -6.88 4.08 -21.47
C PHE A 66 -7.65 4.97 -20.51
N ALA A 67 -8.91 5.31 -20.81
CA ALA A 67 -9.76 6.07 -19.91
C ALA A 67 -10.03 5.30 -18.60
N ALA A 68 -10.42 4.03 -18.70
CA ALA A 68 -10.71 3.19 -17.55
C ALA A 68 -9.46 2.95 -16.69
N GLY A 69 -8.34 2.59 -17.32
CA GLY A 69 -7.06 2.37 -16.63
C GLY A 69 -6.52 3.66 -16.00
N GLY A 70 -6.55 4.77 -16.73
CA GLY A 70 -6.11 6.07 -16.26
C GLY A 70 -6.91 6.59 -15.06
N LEU A 71 -8.23 6.46 -15.12
CA LEU A 71 -9.12 6.81 -14.01
C LEU A 71 -8.87 5.92 -12.78
N GLY A 72 -8.71 4.61 -12.97
CA GLY A 72 -8.40 3.67 -11.89
C GLY A 72 -7.11 4.03 -11.14
N LEU A 73 -6.03 4.31 -11.88
CA LEU A 73 -4.75 4.72 -11.31
C LEU A 73 -4.83 6.08 -10.60
N MET A 74 -5.55 7.05 -11.18
CA MET A 74 -5.80 8.36 -10.57
C MET A 74 -6.53 8.21 -9.23
N VAL A 75 -7.64 7.48 -9.19
CA VAL A 75 -8.43 7.29 -7.97
C VAL A 75 -7.62 6.55 -6.91
N ALA A 76 -6.89 5.50 -7.28
CA ALA A 76 -6.03 4.76 -6.37
C ALA A 76 -4.88 5.62 -5.82
N GLY A 77 -4.20 6.36 -6.69
CA GLY A 77 -3.07 7.22 -6.33
C GLY A 77 -3.51 8.40 -5.45
N VAL A 78 -4.55 9.15 -5.85
CA VAL A 78 -5.10 10.27 -5.07
C VAL A 78 -5.66 9.77 -3.75
N GLY A 79 -6.45 8.69 -3.76
CA GLY A 79 -6.98 8.08 -2.54
C GLY A 79 -5.86 7.69 -1.58
N GLY A 80 -4.78 7.08 -2.10
CA GLY A 80 -3.60 6.75 -1.32
C GLY A 80 -2.88 7.97 -0.74
N LEU A 81 -2.69 9.04 -1.53
CA LEU A 81 -2.03 10.27 -1.09
C LEU A 81 -2.82 11.03 -0.02
N VAL A 82 -4.15 11.07 -0.16
CA VAL A 82 -5.06 11.71 0.81
C VAL A 82 -5.12 10.88 2.09
N SER A 83 -5.07 9.55 1.99
CA SER A 83 -5.01 8.66 3.15
C SER A 83 -3.65 8.77 3.86
N ARG A 84 -3.51 9.74 4.77
CA ARG A 84 -2.32 9.88 5.64
C ARG A 84 -2.24 8.81 6.75
N SER A 85 -2.96 7.70 6.61
CA SER A 85 -3.02 6.67 7.64
C SER A 85 -1.65 6.02 7.76
N SER A 86 -1.05 6.18 8.94
CA SER A 86 0.11 5.39 9.34
C SER A 86 -0.23 3.91 9.14
N GLN A 87 0.70 3.11 8.60
CA GLN A 87 0.48 1.67 8.51
C GLN A 87 0.99 0.97 9.77
N PHE A 88 2.09 1.49 10.32
CA PHE A 88 2.78 0.92 11.47
C PHE A 88 3.47 2.02 12.27
N GLU A 89 3.38 1.93 13.59
CA GLU A 89 3.95 2.84 14.58
C GLU A 89 4.56 2.00 15.70
N ILE A 90 5.84 2.26 15.99
CA ILE A 90 6.51 1.75 17.18
C ILE A 90 6.37 2.83 18.25
N THR A 91 5.76 2.47 19.38
CA THR A 91 5.54 3.36 20.51
C THR A 91 6.19 2.80 21.76
N ASP A 92 6.25 3.60 22.82
CA ASP A 92 6.82 3.14 24.08
C ASP A 92 5.92 2.05 24.74
N ASP A 93 4.60 2.08 24.49
CA ASP A 93 3.61 1.15 25.07
C ASP A 93 3.39 -0.14 24.24
N GLY A 94 3.71 -0.09 22.95
CA GLY A 94 3.52 -1.23 22.06
C GLY A 94 3.68 -0.93 20.59
N LEU A 95 3.10 -1.81 19.77
CA LEU A 95 2.98 -1.65 18.32
C LEU A 95 1.58 -1.16 17.97
N ARG A 96 1.51 -0.06 17.22
CA ARG A 96 0.26 0.46 16.67
C ARG A 96 0.24 0.20 15.17
N MET A 97 -0.76 -0.53 14.70
CA MET A 97 -0.83 -0.98 13.31
C MET A 97 -2.23 -0.81 12.72
N ASN A 98 -2.29 -0.46 11.45
CA ASN A 98 -3.57 -0.25 10.76
C ASN A 98 -4.08 -1.56 10.18
N ILE A 99 -4.81 -2.29 11.00
CA ILE A 99 -5.33 -3.63 10.68
C ILE A 99 -6.65 -3.55 9.91
N SER A 100 -7.40 -2.43 9.92
CA SER A 100 -8.77 -2.41 9.37
C SER A 100 -9.19 -1.13 8.64
N HIS A 101 -8.22 -0.31 8.19
CA HIS A 101 -8.42 1.00 7.55
C HIS A 101 -9.17 2.07 8.38
N ARG A 102 -9.85 1.69 9.47
CA ARG A 102 -10.69 2.59 10.27
C ARG A 102 -10.02 3.06 11.56
N LYS A 103 -9.16 2.24 12.16
CA LYS A 103 -8.47 2.56 13.42
C LYS A 103 -7.12 1.86 13.48
N MET A 104 -6.12 2.55 14.05
CA MET A 104 -4.89 1.91 14.50
C MET A 104 -5.23 1.00 15.69
N THR A 105 -4.95 -0.29 15.54
CA THR A 105 -5.01 -1.26 16.63
C THR A 105 -3.68 -1.22 17.35
N GLU A 106 -3.73 -1.13 18.67
CA GLU A 106 -2.56 -1.15 19.52
C GLU A 106 -2.40 -2.54 20.13
N ILE A 107 -1.18 -3.07 20.04
CA ILE A 107 -0.79 -4.34 20.62
C ILE A 107 0.31 -4.02 21.64
N PRO A 108 0.02 -4.17 22.95
CA PRO A 108 1.00 -3.94 24.01
C PRO A 108 2.24 -4.80 23.84
N TRP A 109 3.40 -4.33 24.30
CA TRP A 109 4.63 -5.14 24.29
C TRP A 109 4.48 -6.46 25.04
N ASP A 110 3.70 -6.48 26.13
CA ASP A 110 3.44 -7.67 26.93
C ASP A 110 2.74 -8.79 26.14
N ASP A 111 1.90 -8.43 25.17
CA ASP A 111 1.17 -9.37 24.32
C ASP A 111 2.02 -9.91 23.16
N ILE A 112 3.19 -9.30 22.91
CA ILE A 112 4.08 -9.66 21.81
C ILE A 112 5.10 -10.69 22.30
N LEU A 113 5.24 -11.77 21.53
CA LEU A 113 6.27 -12.78 21.73
C LEU A 113 7.54 -12.45 20.95
N SER A 114 7.41 -12.01 19.70
CA SER A 114 8.55 -11.63 18.86
C SER A 114 8.13 -10.76 17.67
N VAL A 115 9.07 -9.96 17.16
CA VAL A 115 8.92 -9.21 15.92
C VAL A 115 10.09 -9.55 15.01
N THR A 116 9.83 -10.14 13.85
CA THR A 116 10.87 -10.62 12.93
C THR A 116 10.57 -10.22 11.49
N TYR A 117 11.62 -10.12 10.68
CA TYR A 117 11.49 -10.00 9.23
C TYR A 117 11.27 -11.39 8.63
N ARG A 118 10.28 -11.53 7.75
CA ARG A 118 10.02 -12.76 7.00
C ARG A 118 9.84 -12.42 5.52
N GLY A 119 10.67 -13.02 4.68
CA GLY A 119 10.44 -13.01 3.24
C GLY A 119 9.44 -14.10 2.87
N LEU A 120 8.20 -13.73 2.54
CA LEU A 120 7.20 -14.71 2.10
C LEU A 120 7.27 -14.91 0.58
N PRO A 121 7.21 -16.16 0.08
CA PRO A 121 7.11 -16.40 -1.35
C PRO A 121 5.82 -15.77 -1.89
N SER A 122 5.94 -14.95 -2.93
CA SER A 122 4.79 -14.48 -3.72
C SER A 122 4.56 -15.42 -4.90
N ASP A 123 3.31 -15.53 -5.35
CA ASP A 123 2.82 -16.42 -6.42
C ASP A 123 3.48 -16.25 -7.82
N GLY A 124 4.62 -15.55 -7.94
CA GLY A 124 5.22 -15.20 -9.22
C GLY A 124 6.73 -14.95 -9.28
N ARG A 125 7.52 -15.35 -8.25
CA ARG A 125 9.02 -15.24 -8.14
C ARG A 125 9.59 -14.09 -7.31
N SER A 126 8.79 -13.16 -6.79
CA SER A 126 9.27 -12.15 -5.84
C SER A 126 9.04 -12.59 -4.40
N VAL A 127 9.97 -12.24 -3.52
CA VAL A 127 9.79 -12.38 -2.07
C VAL A 127 9.07 -11.12 -1.59
N ARG A 128 7.91 -11.27 -0.96
CA ARG A 128 7.17 -10.16 -0.33
C ARG A 128 7.85 -9.78 0.98
N PRO A 129 8.36 -8.55 1.12
CA PRO A 129 8.97 -8.11 2.35
C PRO A 129 7.87 -8.01 3.43
N THR A 130 7.96 -8.84 4.46
CA THR A 130 6.91 -8.95 5.48
C THR A 130 7.51 -8.78 6.87
N VAL A 131 6.81 -8.05 7.74
CA VAL A 131 7.11 -8.03 9.18
C VAL A 131 6.15 -8.98 9.88
N ALA A 132 6.70 -10.01 10.51
CA ALA A 132 5.96 -11.00 11.29
C ALA A 132 5.95 -10.58 12.77
N VAL A 133 4.77 -10.28 13.29
CA VAL A 133 4.53 -10.00 14.71
C VAL A 133 3.86 -11.23 15.30
N THR A 134 4.58 -11.97 16.13
CA THR A 134 4.05 -13.17 16.81
C THR A 134 3.51 -12.75 18.16
N LEU A 135 2.24 -13.07 18.43
CA LEU A 135 1.60 -12.80 19.71
C LEU A 135 1.78 -13.96 20.68
N ARG A 136 1.69 -13.68 21.98
CA ARG A 136 1.65 -14.70 23.02
C ARG A 136 0.36 -15.51 22.94
N GLU A 137 0.42 -16.72 23.47
CA GLU A 137 -0.75 -17.59 23.57
C GLU A 137 -1.85 -16.95 24.44
N GLY A 138 -3.11 -17.07 24.00
CA GLY A 138 -4.27 -16.52 24.71
C GLY A 138 -4.63 -15.07 24.33
N VAL A 139 -3.78 -14.35 23.59
CA VAL A 139 -4.10 -13.04 23.04
C VAL A 139 -5.14 -13.17 21.93
N ARG A 140 -6.17 -12.32 21.95
CA ARG A 140 -7.23 -12.36 20.92
C ARG A 140 -6.73 -11.68 19.65
N MET A 141 -6.62 -12.47 18.58
CA MET A 141 -6.32 -11.95 17.26
C MET A 141 -7.46 -11.07 16.71
N PRO A 142 -7.15 -9.97 16.02
CA PRO A 142 -8.16 -9.18 15.34
C PRO A 142 -8.81 -10.00 14.21
N MET A 143 -10.14 -10.13 14.25
CA MET A 143 -10.92 -10.98 13.34
C MET A 143 -10.87 -10.59 11.85
N ARG A 144 -10.42 -9.38 11.54
CA ARG A 144 -10.29 -8.88 10.16
C ARG A 144 -9.07 -8.01 10.05
N VAL A 145 -8.08 -8.50 9.32
CA VAL A 145 -6.88 -7.75 8.98
C VAL A 145 -6.92 -7.41 7.50
N THR A 146 -6.72 -6.14 7.17
CA THR A 146 -6.59 -5.62 5.81
C THR A 146 -5.15 -5.20 5.61
N ASN A 147 -4.52 -5.66 4.53
CA ASN A 147 -3.07 -5.52 4.28
C ASN A 147 -2.17 -6.27 5.27
N ALA A 148 -2.69 -7.30 5.94
CA ALA A 148 -1.88 -8.29 6.63
C ALA A 148 -2.53 -9.65 6.56
N ASP A 149 -1.69 -10.68 6.56
CA ASP A 149 -2.12 -12.07 6.64
C ASP A 149 -2.00 -12.54 8.10
N VAL A 150 -2.83 -13.51 8.49
CA VAL A 150 -2.79 -14.10 9.84
C VAL A 150 -2.47 -15.58 9.73
N GLU A 151 -1.38 -16.00 10.36
CA GLU A 151 -0.92 -17.39 10.40
C GLU A 151 -0.80 -17.83 11.87
N GLY A 152 -1.82 -18.51 12.40
CA GLY A 152 -1.86 -18.89 13.81
C GLY A 152 -1.93 -17.68 14.73
N GLN A 153 -0.87 -17.46 15.52
CA GLN A 153 -0.70 -16.28 16.39
C GLN A 153 0.20 -15.19 15.77
N THR A 154 0.54 -15.33 14.49
CA THR A 154 1.45 -14.41 13.80
C THR A 154 0.66 -13.51 12.86
N ILE A 155 0.84 -12.20 13.02
CA ILE A 155 0.36 -11.18 12.08
C ILE A 155 1.49 -10.87 11.09
N LEU A 156 1.22 -11.07 9.81
CA LEU A 156 2.16 -10.92 8.70
C LEU A 156 1.84 -9.62 7.96
N LEU A 157 2.59 -8.56 8.25
CA LEU A 157 2.38 -7.21 7.71
C LEU A 157 3.16 -7.02 6.41
N ASP A 158 2.46 -6.71 5.32
CA ASP A 158 3.07 -6.41 4.03
C ASP A 158 3.73 -5.02 4.04
N ALA A 159 5.02 -4.99 3.73
CA ALA A 159 5.85 -3.79 3.73
C ALA A 159 6.16 -3.23 2.34
N ASP A 160 5.58 -3.79 1.26
CA ASP A 160 5.91 -3.40 -0.13
C ASP A 160 5.75 -1.89 -0.40
N MET A 161 4.80 -1.27 0.32
CA MET A 161 4.49 0.16 0.18
C MET A 161 5.04 1.02 1.31
N TRP A 162 5.96 0.54 2.16
CA TRP A 162 6.48 1.31 3.29
C TRP A 162 7.63 2.23 2.88
N ASP A 163 7.74 3.38 3.54
CA ASP A 163 8.85 4.33 3.38
C ASP A 163 10.17 3.86 4.02
N LEU A 164 10.13 2.78 4.79
CA LEU A 164 11.27 2.07 5.36
C LEU A 164 11.25 0.59 4.96
N SER A 165 12.43 -0.03 4.90
CA SER A 165 12.51 -1.47 4.62
C SER A 165 11.89 -2.30 5.75
N ALA A 166 11.30 -3.45 5.42
CA ALA A 166 10.74 -4.36 6.41
C ALA A 166 11.80 -4.83 7.42
N GLU A 167 13.04 -5.02 6.96
CA GLU A 167 14.18 -5.41 7.78
C GLU A 167 14.51 -4.33 8.80
N ASP A 168 14.63 -3.07 8.38
CA ASP A 168 14.89 -1.95 9.30
C ASP A 168 13.77 -1.80 10.33
N VAL A 169 12.52 -1.96 9.92
CA VAL A 169 11.37 -1.88 10.82
C VAL A 169 11.39 -3.02 11.82
N ALA A 170 11.61 -4.25 11.37
CA ALA A 170 11.71 -5.42 12.25
C ALA A 170 12.86 -5.28 13.23
N ALA A 171 14.05 -4.83 12.78
CA ALA A 171 15.20 -4.61 13.63
C ALA A 171 14.93 -3.55 14.71
N LYS A 172 14.32 -2.43 14.34
CA LYS A 172 13.95 -1.36 15.29
C LYS A 172 12.87 -1.80 16.27
N ALA A 173 11.88 -2.57 15.81
CA ALA A 173 10.82 -3.09 16.66
C ALA A 173 11.33 -4.14 17.65
N SER A 174 12.21 -5.05 17.18
CA SER A 174 12.87 -6.03 18.05
C SER A 174 13.73 -5.34 19.10
N LEU A 175 14.50 -4.33 18.72
CA LEU A 175 15.30 -3.55 19.67
C LEU A 175 14.42 -2.85 20.72
N ALA A 176 13.31 -2.24 20.30
CA ALA A 176 12.38 -1.59 21.23
C ALA A 176 11.74 -2.60 22.20
N PHE A 177 11.39 -3.79 21.72
CA PHE A 177 10.88 -4.89 22.53
C PHE A 177 11.90 -5.37 23.57
N ASP A 178 13.14 -5.59 23.15
CA ASP A 178 14.22 -6.04 24.05
C ASP A 178 14.53 -5.00 25.15
N LEU A 179 14.53 -3.72 24.79
CA LEU A 179 14.69 -2.63 25.75
C LEU A 179 13.56 -2.60 26.78
N GLN A 180 12.31 -2.80 26.36
CA GLN A 180 11.19 -2.86 27.29
C GLN A 180 11.27 -4.07 28.22
N ALA A 181 11.66 -5.23 27.70
CA ALA A 181 11.86 -6.42 28.53
C ALA A 181 12.95 -6.21 29.61
N GLN A 182 14.00 -5.43 29.31
CA GLN A 182 15.03 -5.06 30.28
C GLN A 182 14.50 -4.12 31.38
N VAL A 183 13.70 -3.12 31.01
CA VAL A 183 13.08 -2.19 31.98
C VAL A 183 12.15 -2.95 32.93
N THR A 184 11.34 -3.87 32.42
CA THR A 184 10.40 -4.65 33.25
C THR A 184 11.09 -5.67 34.16
N SER A 185 12.30 -6.11 33.81
CA SER A 185 13.05 -7.12 34.58
C SER A 185 13.99 -6.55 35.65
N ASP A 186 14.21 -5.23 35.71
CA ASP A 186 14.98 -4.58 36.78
C ASP A 186 14.06 -3.87 37.81
N PRO A 187 13.66 -4.56 38.89
CA PRO A 187 12.80 -3.97 39.92
C PRO A 187 13.47 -2.85 40.73
N ARG A 188 14.79 -2.60 40.59
CA ARG A 188 15.51 -1.55 41.33
C ARG A 188 15.51 -0.19 40.63
N GLY A 189 15.09 -0.13 39.36
CA GLY A 189 15.04 1.12 38.58
C GLY A 189 13.90 2.07 38.97
N ASN A 190 12.85 1.57 39.63
CA ASN A 190 11.67 2.37 39.99
C ASN A 190 11.80 3.16 41.30
N GLU A 191 12.89 3.05 42.05
CA GLU A 191 13.07 3.77 43.33
C GLU A 191 13.67 5.18 43.18
N PHE A 192 14.04 5.62 41.96
CA PHE A 192 14.76 6.89 41.76
C PHE A 192 13.99 7.98 41.02
N VAL A 193 12.67 7.84 40.86
CA VAL A 193 11.83 8.87 40.23
C VAL A 193 10.60 9.17 41.10
N GLU A 194 10.83 9.89 42.21
CA GLU A 194 9.82 10.74 42.86
C GLU A 194 10.35 12.18 42.96
#